data_AF-W8C3P7-F1
#
_entry.id   AF-W8C3P7-F1
#
_cell.length_a   1.000
_cell.length_b   1.000
_cell.length_c   1.000
_cell.angle_alpha   90.00
_cell.angle_beta   90.00
_cell.angle_gamma   90.00
#
_symmetry.space_group_name_H-M   'P 1'
#
loop_
_entity.id
_entity.type
_entity.pdbx_description
1 polymer ?
#
loop_
_entity_poly.entity_id
_entity_poly.type
_entity_poly.pdbx_seq_one_letter_code
_entity_poly.pdbx_strand_id
1 'polypeptide(L)' 'MSDKPDMSEIEKFDKSKLKKTETQEKNPLPSKEIFWSQRLNRRSKQANLKQAYATNMYCTLYKHCFLVLLLLVV' A
#
# COMPACT_ATOMS: atom_id res chain seq x y z
N MET A 1 42.99 -24.86 -19.81
CA MET A 1 42.40 -25.30 -18.52
C MET A 1 43.42 -24.97 -17.44
N SER A 2 43.28 -24.03 -16.52
CA SER A 2 42.18 -23.18 -16.11
C SER A 2 42.81 -21.84 -15.72
N ASP A 3 42.47 -20.76 -16.42
CA ASP A 3 42.81 -19.40 -16.02
C ASP A 3 41.97 -19.05 -14.79
N LYS A 4 42.46 -19.48 -13.62
CA LYS A 4 41.87 -19.10 -12.33
C LYS A 4 42.37 -17.69 -12.03
N PRO A 5 41.47 -16.74 -11.71
CA PRO A 5 41.89 -15.38 -11.42
C PRO A 5 42.82 -15.37 -10.20
N ASP A 6 43.88 -14.58 -10.27
CA ASP A 6 44.85 -14.44 -9.20
C ASP A 6 44.17 -13.79 -7.97
N MET A 7 43.92 -14.60 -6.94
CA MET A 7 43.28 -14.17 -5.69
C MET A 7 44.26 -13.51 -4.72
N SER A 8 45.57 -13.54 -5.03
CA SER A 8 46.60 -13.00 -4.14
C SER A 8 46.49 -11.49 -3.93
N GLU A 9 45.90 -10.79 -4.90
CA GLU A 9 45.62 -9.36 -4.80
C GLU A 9 44.48 -9.07 -3.83
N ILE A 10 43.48 -9.97 -3.72
CA ILE A 10 42.36 -9.85 -2.78
C ILE A 10 42.83 -10.12 -1.34
N GLU A 11 43.71 -11.10 -1.13
CA GLU A 11 44.28 -11.40 0.20
C GLU A 11 45.15 -10.27 0.75
N LYS A 12 45.85 -9.53 -0.14
CA LYS A 12 46.75 -8.43 0.22
C LYS A 12 46.10 -7.05 0.06
N PHE A 13 44.83 -7.00 -0.36
CA PHE A 13 44.15 -5.73 -0.62
C PHE A 13 43.92 -4.98 0.69
N ASP A 14 44.52 -3.79 0.79
CA ASP A 14 44.37 -2.93 1.94
C ASP A 14 43.04 -2.17 1.87
N LYS A 15 42.15 -2.47 2.84
CA LYS A 15 40.84 -1.81 3.00
C LYS A 15 40.96 -0.31 3.22
N SER A 16 42.14 0.20 3.62
CA SER A 16 42.40 1.64 3.76
C SER A 16 42.45 2.39 2.42
N LYS A 17 42.72 1.69 1.31
CA LYS A 17 42.72 2.25 -0.06
C LYS A 17 41.32 2.43 -0.64
N LEU A 18 40.29 1.90 0.02
CA LEU A 18 38.89 2.13 -0.37
C LEU A 18 38.50 3.56 -0.03
N LYS A 19 37.89 4.26 -0.99
CA LYS A 19 37.29 5.58 -0.74
C LYS A 19 36.21 5.41 0.34
N LYS A 20 36.29 6.21 1.40
CA LYS A 20 35.21 6.29 2.39
C LYS A 20 33.99 6.90 1.70
N THR A 21 32.99 6.07 1.44
CA THR A 21 31.70 6.52 0.94
C THR A 21 30.72 6.47 2.10
N GLU A 22 30.18 7.63 2.49
CA GLU A 22 29.10 7.72 3.45
C GLU A 22 27.82 7.16 2.79
N THR A 23 27.38 5.99 3.23
CA THR A 23 26.14 5.40 2.74
C THR A 23 24.99 6.05 3.52
N GLN A 24 24.25 6.95 2.88
CA GLN A 24 23.06 7.55 3.48
C GLN A 24 21.87 6.59 3.36
N GLU A 25 21.56 5.86 4.43
CA GLU A 25 20.34 5.05 4.54
C GLU A 25 19.12 5.96 4.70
N LYS A 26 18.43 6.24 3.60
CA LYS A 26 17.19 7.04 3.59
C LYS A 26 15.96 6.17 3.87
N ASN A 27 15.90 5.55 5.04
CA ASN A 27 14.70 4.85 5.51
C ASN A 27 14.09 5.54 6.74
N PRO A 28 13.67 6.82 6.63
CA PRO A 28 13.04 7.51 7.75
C PRO A 28 11.67 6.87 8.04
N LEU A 29 11.42 6.58 9.31
CA LEU A 29 10.11 6.11 9.75
C LEU A 29 9.05 7.19 9.52
N PRO A 30 7.81 6.82 9.15
CA PRO A 30 6.74 7.79 8.99
C PRO A 30 6.49 8.54 10.31
N SER A 31 6.26 9.85 10.21
CA SER A 31 5.94 10.67 11.37
C SER A 31 4.60 10.28 11.98
N LYS A 32 4.39 10.61 13.26
CA LYS A 32 3.11 10.38 13.96
C LYS A 32 1.95 11.04 13.21
N GLU A 33 2.14 12.25 12.69
CA GLU A 33 1.13 12.98 11.92
C GLU A 33 0.74 12.24 10.64
N ILE A 34 1.72 11.79 9.86
CA ILE A 34 1.49 11.03 8.63
C ILE A 34 0.73 9.74 8.94
N PHE A 35 1.11 9.03 10.01
CA PHE A 35 0.41 7.83 10.45
C PHE A 35 -1.07 8.09 10.79
N TRP A 36 -1.35 9.13 11.58
CA TRP A 36 -2.72 9.50 11.96
C TRP A 36 -3.54 9.96 10.76
N SER A 37 -2.97 10.78 9.88
CA SER A 37 -3.61 11.21 8.64
C SER A 37 -3.98 10.02 7.75
N GLN A 38 -3.05 9.07 7.55
CA GLN A 38 -3.33 7.84 6.82
C GLN A 38 -4.43 6.99 7.48
N ARG A 39 -4.42 6.87 8.81
CA ARG A 39 -5.46 6.16 9.57
C ARG A 39 -6.83 6.79 9.36
N LEU A 40 -6.93 8.13 9.43
CA LEU A 40 -8.16 8.87 9.21
C LEU A 40 -8.67 8.70 7.78
N ASN A 41 -7.78 8.79 6.78
CA ASN A 41 -8.13 8.57 5.38
C ASN A 41 -8.64 7.13 5.13
N ARG A 42 -8.02 6.11 5.74
CA ARG A 42 -8.53 4.73 5.66
C ARG A 42 -9.92 4.60 6.28
N ARG A 43 -10.14 5.23 7.45
CA ARG A 43 -11.46 5.23 8.11
C ARG A 43 -12.53 5.93 7.28
N SER A 44 -12.24 7.11 6.72
CA SER A 44 -13.19 7.84 5.88
C SER A 44 -13.53 7.07 4.61
N LYS A 45 -12.54 6.50 3.92
CA LYS A 45 -12.77 5.62 2.75
C LYS A 45 -13.68 4.45 3.10
N GLN A 46 -13.44 3.79 4.24
CA GLN A 46 -14.27 2.66 4.65
C GLN A 46 -15.69 3.09 5.06
N ALA A 47 -15.85 4.24 5.70
CA ALA A 47 -17.17 4.79 6.00
C ALA A 47 -17.95 5.12 4.70
N ASN A 48 -17.30 5.76 3.74
CA ASN A 48 -17.88 6.08 2.43
C ASN A 48 -18.30 4.82 1.66
N LEU A 49 -17.47 3.77 1.66
CA LEU A 49 -17.81 2.49 1.03
C LEU A 49 -19.02 1.83 1.70
N LYS A 50 -19.06 1.82 3.03
CA LYS A 50 -20.21 1.27 3.78
C LYS A 50 -21.48 2.06 3.48
N GLN A 51 -21.39 3.39 3.45
CA GLN A 51 -22.51 4.25 3.11
C GLN A 51 -23.02 3.97 1.69
N ALA A 52 -22.12 3.86 0.71
CA ALA A 52 -22.47 3.56 -0.68
C ALA A 52 -23.15 2.20 -0.84
N TYR A 53 -22.66 1.17 -0.13
CA TYR A 53 -23.30 -0.14 -0.14
C TYR A 53 -24.71 -0.09 0.46
N ALA A 54 -24.87 0.61 1.59
CA ALA A 54 -26.18 0.80 2.21
C ALA A 54 -27.15 1.52 1.26
N THR A 55 -26.75 2.64 0.65
CA THR A 55 -27.59 3.37 -0.31
C THR A 55 -27.99 2.53 -1.52
N ASN A 56 -27.07 1.72 -2.06
CA ASN A 56 -27.38 0.82 -3.16
C ASN A 56 -28.36 -0.29 -2.74
N MET A 57 -28.20 -0.85 -1.54
CA MET A 57 -29.10 -1.85 -0.98
C MET A 57 -30.51 -1.28 -0.78
N TYR A 58 -30.65 -0.08 -0.20
CA TYR A 58 -31.96 0.55 -0.05
C TYR A 58 -32.60 0.87 -1.41
N CYS A 59 -31.85 1.46 -2.35
CA CYS A 59 -32.37 1.82 -3.67
C CYS A 59 -32.90 0.58 -4.44
N THR A 60 -32.16 -0.53 -4.40
CA THR A 60 -32.59 -1.78 -5.02
C THR A 60 -33.85 -2.36 -4.35
N LEU A 61 -33.89 -2.40 -3.02
CA LEU A 61 -35.08 -2.81 -2.25
C LEU A 61 -36.31 -1.96 -2.59
N TYR A 62 -36.20 -0.63 -2.55
CA TYR A 62 -37.31 0.27 -2.87
C TYR A 62 -37.79 0.09 -4.32
N LYS A 63 -36.86 -0.10 -5.27
CA LYS A 63 -37.20 -0.33 -6.68
C LYS A 63 -37.92 -1.67 -6.87
N HIS A 64 -37.46 -2.73 -6.21
CA HIS A 64 -38.11 -4.04 -6.25
C HIS A 64 -39.49 -4.01 -5.59
N CYS A 65 -39.63 -3.42 -4.41
CA CYS A 65 -40.91 -3.27 -3.73
C CYS A 65 -41.92 -2.51 -4.59
N PHE A 66 -41.49 -1.42 -5.24
CA PHE A 66 -42.36 -0.64 -6.14
C PHE A 66 -42.82 -1.46 -7.36
N LEU A 67 -41.92 -2.22 -7.99
CA LEU A 67 -42.26 -3.10 -9.11
C LEU A 67 -43.26 -4.19 -8.69
N VAL A 68 -43.08 -4.79 -7.51
CA VAL A 68 -44.02 -5.80 -6.99
C VAL A 68 -45.38 -5.18 -6.70
N LEU A 69 -45.43 -3.99 -6.08
CA LEU A 69 -46.69 -3.29 -5.82
C LEU A 69 -47.44 -2.96 -7.12
N LEU A 70 -46.73 -2.55 -8.19
CA LEU A 70 -47.36 -2.31 -9.50
C LEU A 70 -47.95 -3.59 -10.12
N LEU A 71 -47.26 -4.73 -9.98
CA LEU A 71 -47.73 -6.01 -10.52
C LEU A 71 -48.95 -6.57 -9.77
N LEU A 72 -49.13 -6.21 -8.49
CA LEU A 72 -50.28 -6.64 -7.69
C LEU A 72 -51.55 -5.81 -7.96
N VAL A 73 -51.43 -4.67 -8.64
CA VAL A 73 -52.54 -3.75 -8.96
C VAL A 73 -53.10 -3.98 -10.37
N VAL A 74 -52.49 -4.87 -11.15
CA VAL A 74 -52.93 -5.33 -12.48
C VAL A 74 -53.54 -6.72 -12.37
#